data_AF-A0A8T3U6Y9-F1
#
_entry.id   AF-A0A8T3U6Y9-F1
#
_cell.length_a   1.000
_cell.length_b   1.000
_cell.length_c   1.000
_cell.angle_alpha   90.00
_cell.angle_beta   90.00
_cell.angle_gamma   90.00
#
_symmetry.space_group_name_H-M   'P 1'
#
loop_
_entity.id
_entity.type
_entity.pdbx_description
1 polymer ?
#
loop_
_entity_poly.entity_id
_entity_poly.type
_entity_poly.pdbx_seq_one_letter_code
_entity_poly.pdbx_strand_id
1 'polypeptide(L)'
;MEYFGEVKKYNVEKNTIIAIGGCMMQEKEMQEKVLKSFPFVKLIFGTHTLHNFPKGLYQVLTEGKRIFDVIDIKGEIYEGIPVKRMDGLRASVTIMYGCNNFCTFCIVPYVRGRERSRKAEDILKEVEELAQKGYLEITLLGQNVNSYRGEGEIDTFAKLLDKVASIEGIKKIRFMSPHPKDFTEDVVQVMKKHENISRTLHYPLQSGSSNVLKKMNRRYTKEQYLERAENIRRELPDVTFTTDIIVGFPGETEEDFEDTLDVVRKMNFEQVFMFIYSPRENTPAKKMEQVEENIAKERFQRLKEMYDKQAEKLNEKYLGKEEWIIVDGIVRKVQKCL
;
A
#
# COMPACT_ATOMS: atom_id res chain seq x y z
N MET A 1 20.98 3.35 -4.28
CA MET A 1 21.59 3.68 -5.58
C MET A 1 22.64 2.65 -6.02
N GLU A 2 23.03 1.69 -5.18
CA GLU A 2 23.97 0.62 -5.53
C GLU A 2 23.53 -0.20 -6.77
N TYR A 3 22.24 -0.47 -6.90
CA TYR A 3 21.67 -1.17 -8.06
C TYR A 3 21.94 -0.49 -9.42
N PHE A 4 22.13 0.83 -9.49
CA PHE A 4 22.42 1.50 -10.77
C PHE A 4 23.80 1.14 -11.31
N GLY A 5 24.76 0.85 -10.43
CA GLY A 5 26.09 0.38 -10.81
C GLY A 5 26.05 -1.01 -11.44
N GLU A 6 25.18 -1.89 -10.95
CA GLU A 6 25.01 -3.25 -11.49
C GLU A 6 24.35 -3.21 -12.88
N VAL A 7 23.32 -2.38 -13.03
CA VAL A 7 22.57 -2.26 -14.29
C VAL A 7 23.41 -1.64 -15.42
N LYS A 8 24.41 -0.81 -15.07
CA LYS A 8 25.35 -0.21 -16.04
C LYS A 8 26.08 -1.26 -16.89
N LYS A 9 26.41 -2.42 -16.31
CA LYS A 9 27.12 -3.50 -17.03
C LYS A 9 26.35 -3.96 -18.27
N TYR A 10 25.02 -4.09 -18.16
CA TYR A 10 24.16 -4.46 -19.29
C TYR A 10 24.13 -3.40 -20.40
N ASN A 11 24.19 -2.12 -20.05
CA ASN A 11 24.29 -1.07 -21.05
C ASN A 11 25.61 -1.17 -21.83
N VAL A 12 26.73 -1.41 -21.16
CA VAL A 12 28.05 -1.49 -21.78
C VAL A 12 28.24 -2.78 -22.57
N GLU A 13 27.83 -3.93 -22.02
CA GLU A 13 28.08 -5.25 -22.61
C GLU A 13 27.09 -5.64 -23.70
N LYS A 14 25.83 -5.21 -23.58
CA LYS A 14 24.72 -5.67 -24.43
C LYS A 14 23.99 -4.55 -25.16
N ASN A 15 24.51 -3.32 -25.06
CA ASN A 15 23.85 -2.12 -25.58
C ASN A 15 22.39 -1.98 -25.11
N THR A 16 22.09 -2.46 -23.89
CA THR A 16 20.74 -2.45 -23.34
C THR A 16 20.29 -1.02 -23.03
N ILE A 17 19.07 -0.67 -23.45
CA ILE A 17 18.42 0.58 -23.06
C ILE A 17 18.01 0.50 -21.59
N ILE A 18 18.55 1.41 -20.77
CA ILE A 18 18.18 1.53 -19.36
C ILE A 18 17.09 2.59 -19.22
N ALA A 19 15.92 2.15 -18.77
CA ALA A 19 14.79 3.00 -18.44
C ALA A 19 14.51 2.95 -16.94
N ILE A 20 14.11 4.09 -16.35
CA ILE A 20 13.72 4.18 -14.94
C ILE A 20 12.32 4.78 -14.87
N GLY A 21 11.46 4.19 -14.05
CA GLY A 21 10.17 4.79 -13.76
C GLY A 21 9.66 4.50 -12.36
N GLY A 22 8.47 5.01 -12.06
CA GLY A 22 7.80 4.86 -10.76
C GLY A 22 7.76 6.14 -9.93
N CYS A 23 7.27 6.04 -8.68
CA CYS A 23 7.02 7.22 -7.81
C CYS A 23 8.26 8.09 -7.65
N MET A 24 9.42 7.45 -7.51
CA MET A 24 10.66 8.15 -7.20
C MET A 24 11.06 9.12 -8.32
N MET A 25 10.71 8.80 -9.57
CA MET A 25 10.97 9.68 -10.71
C MET A 25 10.01 10.85 -10.78
N GLN A 26 9.00 10.94 -9.91
CA GLN A 26 8.14 12.13 -9.78
C GLN A 26 8.79 13.21 -8.90
N GLU A 27 9.84 12.88 -8.16
CA GLU A 27 10.57 13.86 -7.33
C GLU A 27 11.66 14.54 -8.16
N LYS A 28 11.57 15.86 -8.35
CA LYS A 28 12.51 16.64 -9.19
C LYS A 28 13.97 16.45 -8.79
N GLU A 29 14.26 16.48 -7.49
CA GLU A 29 15.61 16.28 -6.96
C GLU A 29 16.18 14.91 -7.35
N MET A 30 15.35 13.86 -7.34
CA MET A 30 15.80 12.54 -7.76
C MET A 30 16.00 12.46 -9.27
N GLN A 31 15.14 13.10 -10.06
CA GLN A 31 15.32 13.19 -11.51
C GLN A 31 16.65 13.85 -11.86
N GLU A 32 16.95 15.01 -11.26
CA GLU A 32 18.20 15.75 -11.45
C GLU A 32 19.42 14.92 -11.04
N LYS A 33 19.33 14.24 -9.90
CA LYS A 33 20.37 13.33 -9.42
C LYS A 33 20.62 12.20 -10.40
N VAL A 34 19.57 11.56 -10.91
CA VAL A 34 19.69 10.47 -11.89
C VAL A 34 20.28 10.98 -13.20
N LEU A 35 19.83 12.15 -13.65
CA LEU A 35 20.30 12.82 -14.85
C LEU A 35 21.80 13.10 -14.82
N LYS A 36 22.28 13.63 -13.69
CA LYS A 36 23.67 14.02 -13.48
C LYS A 36 24.58 12.82 -13.21
N SER A 37 24.14 11.87 -12.38
CA SER A 37 24.98 10.75 -11.93
C SER A 37 24.93 9.52 -12.85
N PHE A 38 23.86 9.35 -13.63
CA PHE A 38 23.65 8.16 -14.46
C PHE A 38 23.33 8.53 -15.92
N PRO A 39 24.32 9.03 -16.70
CA PRO A 39 24.11 9.45 -18.09
C PRO A 39 23.71 8.30 -19.04
N PHE A 40 23.96 7.05 -18.66
CA PHE A 40 23.56 5.85 -19.40
C PHE A 40 22.05 5.54 -19.32
N VAL A 41 21.30 6.23 -18.45
CA VAL A 41 19.84 6.12 -18.39
C VAL A 41 19.23 6.93 -19.54
N LYS A 42 18.60 6.24 -20.48
CA LYS A 42 18.07 6.82 -21.73
C LYS A 42 16.59 7.20 -21.66
N LEU A 43 15.82 6.61 -20.75
CA LEU A 43 14.38 6.88 -20.62
C LEU A 43 14.01 7.04 -19.14
N ILE A 44 13.35 8.14 -18.80
CA ILE A 44 12.74 8.34 -17.48
C ILE A 44 11.26 8.58 -17.68
N PHE A 45 10.41 7.85 -16.93
CA PHE A 45 8.97 8.04 -16.96
C PHE A 45 8.34 8.04 -15.56
N GLY A 46 7.35 8.89 -15.35
CA GLY A 46 6.61 8.98 -14.10
C GLY A 46 5.51 7.92 -13.97
N THR A 47 4.84 7.94 -12.83
CA THR A 47 3.69 7.07 -12.54
C THR A 47 2.45 7.40 -13.37
N HIS A 48 2.40 8.58 -13.98
CA HIS A 48 1.27 9.07 -14.77
C HIS A 48 1.48 8.92 -16.29
N THR A 49 2.68 8.54 -16.73
CA THR A 49 3.11 8.56 -18.13
C THR A 49 3.50 7.17 -18.65
N LEU A 50 3.15 6.11 -17.91
CA LEU A 50 3.43 4.74 -18.33
C LEU A 50 2.85 4.42 -19.73
N HIS A 51 1.69 4.97 -20.06
CA HIS A 51 1.06 4.81 -21.38
C HIS A 51 1.93 5.35 -22.54
N ASN A 52 2.81 6.32 -22.28
CA ASN A 52 3.73 6.87 -23.27
C ASN A 52 5.04 6.08 -23.37
N PHE A 53 5.26 5.08 -22.51
CA PHE A 53 6.48 4.28 -22.52
C PHE A 53 6.83 3.72 -23.92
N PRO A 54 5.88 3.14 -24.71
CA PRO A 54 6.20 2.65 -26.05
C PRO A 54 6.71 3.75 -26.98
N LYS A 55 6.11 4.96 -26.91
CA LYS A 55 6.55 6.12 -27.69
C LYS A 55 7.95 6.58 -27.27
N GLY A 56 8.19 6.70 -25.97
CA GLY A 56 9.49 7.08 -25.44
C GLY A 56 10.58 6.07 -25.81
N LEU A 57 10.28 4.77 -25.73
CA LEU A 57 11.20 3.71 -26.15
C LEU A 57 11.52 3.79 -27.64
N TYR A 58 10.51 4.01 -28.49
CA TYR A 58 10.70 4.16 -29.93
C TYR A 58 11.64 5.33 -30.26
N GLN A 59 11.44 6.50 -29.63
CA GLN A 59 12.31 7.67 -29.84
C GLN A 59 13.75 7.42 -29.38
N VAL A 60 13.96 6.69 -28.27
CA VAL A 60 15.31 6.30 -27.84
C VAL A 60 15.96 5.40 -28.91
N LEU A 61 15.22 4.46 -29.48
CA LEU A 61 15.72 3.52 -30.49
C LEU A 61 16.03 4.21 -31.83
N THR A 62 15.22 5.17 -32.27
CA THR A 62 15.37 5.80 -33.59
C THR A 62 16.20 7.08 -33.59
N GLU A 63 16.11 7.89 -32.53
CA GLU A 63 16.79 9.19 -32.46
C GLU A 63 18.01 9.18 -31.53
N GLY A 64 18.19 8.13 -30.72
CA GLY A 64 19.30 8.03 -29.76
C GLY A 64 19.24 9.02 -28.58
N LYS A 65 18.20 9.86 -28.54
CA LYS A 65 18.00 10.92 -27.53
C LYS A 65 17.56 10.34 -26.20
N ARG A 66 17.87 11.07 -25.11
CA ARG A 66 17.31 10.78 -23.79
C ARG A 66 15.90 11.34 -23.71
N ILE A 67 14.94 10.53 -23.26
CA ILE A 67 13.54 10.92 -23.13
C ILE A 67 13.19 11.06 -21.64
N PHE A 68 12.53 12.18 -21.32
CA PHE A 68 12.04 12.51 -19.98
C PHE A 68 10.56 12.78 -20.09
N ASP A 69 9.77 11.84 -19.58
CA ASP A 69 8.32 11.93 -19.64
C ASP A 69 7.73 11.82 -18.24
N VAL A 70 7.74 12.94 -17.51
CA VAL A 70 7.21 13.03 -16.16
C VAL A 70 6.22 14.20 -16.13
N ILE A 71 4.93 13.88 -15.99
CA ILE A 71 3.86 14.90 -15.90
C ILE A 71 3.65 15.29 -14.44
N ASP A 72 3.79 16.59 -14.18
CA ASP A 72 3.76 17.23 -12.87
C ASP A 72 2.32 17.53 -12.40
N ILE A 73 1.46 16.50 -12.34
CA ILE A 73 0.18 16.51 -11.57
C ILE A 73 -1.04 17.07 -12.34
N LYS A 74 -1.52 16.29 -13.31
CA LYS A 74 -2.93 16.15 -13.77
C LYS A 74 -2.96 15.03 -14.82
N GLY A 75 -2.82 13.79 -14.37
CA GLY A 75 -2.98 12.63 -15.27
C GLY A 75 -4.46 12.27 -15.41
N GLU A 76 -4.87 11.83 -16.59
CA GLU A 76 -6.04 10.97 -16.71
C GLU A 76 -5.66 9.54 -16.28
N ILE A 77 -6.66 8.69 -16.01
CA ILE A 77 -6.41 7.27 -15.86
C ILE A 77 -6.49 6.65 -17.25
N TYR A 78 -5.40 6.00 -17.65
CA TYR A 78 -5.31 5.30 -18.93
C TYR A 78 -5.57 3.82 -18.71
N GLU A 79 -6.74 3.37 -19.15
CA GLU A 79 -7.15 1.97 -19.10
C GLU A 79 -6.52 1.17 -20.25
N GLY A 80 -6.54 -0.17 -20.14
CA GLY A 80 -6.12 -1.07 -21.23
C GLY A 80 -4.62 -1.28 -21.39
N ILE A 81 -3.78 -0.79 -20.46
CA ILE A 81 -2.36 -1.12 -20.44
C ILE A 81 -2.20 -2.62 -20.10
N PRO A 82 -1.54 -3.43 -20.94
CA PRO A 82 -1.38 -4.86 -20.68
C PRO A 82 -0.63 -5.13 -19.37
N VAL A 83 -1.22 -5.93 -18.49
CA VAL A 83 -0.61 -6.33 -17.21
C VAL A 83 -0.17 -7.80 -17.30
N LYS A 84 1.14 -8.03 -17.26
CA LYS A 84 1.69 -9.38 -17.09
C LYS A 84 1.87 -9.66 -15.60
N ARG A 85 1.16 -10.67 -15.09
CA ARG A 85 1.24 -11.14 -13.70
C ARG A 85 2.17 -12.34 -13.61
N MET A 86 2.93 -12.41 -12.53
CA MET A 86 3.88 -13.51 -12.28
C MET A 86 3.24 -14.66 -11.49
N ASP A 87 2.37 -14.34 -10.54
CA ASP A 87 1.60 -15.30 -9.76
C ASP A 87 0.37 -15.71 -10.59
N GLY A 88 0.04 -17.01 -10.59
CA GLY A 88 -1.09 -17.58 -11.31
C GLY A 88 -2.33 -17.79 -10.44
N LEU A 89 -2.21 -17.65 -9.11
CA LEU A 89 -3.29 -17.84 -8.14
C LEU A 89 -3.70 -16.54 -7.47
N ARG A 90 -2.78 -15.56 -7.33
CA ARG A 90 -3.07 -14.26 -6.71
C ARG A 90 -2.87 -13.10 -7.67
N ALA A 91 -3.79 -12.15 -7.62
CA ALA A 91 -3.69 -10.94 -8.42
C ALA A 91 -3.98 -9.69 -7.59
N SER A 92 -3.24 -8.64 -7.86
CA SER A 92 -3.59 -7.30 -7.40
C SER A 92 -4.29 -6.54 -8.52
N VAL A 93 -5.37 -5.85 -8.16
CA VAL A 93 -6.17 -5.01 -9.07
C VAL A 93 -6.18 -3.61 -8.48
N THR A 94 -5.55 -2.66 -9.16
CA THR A 94 -5.59 -1.26 -8.72
C THR A 94 -6.96 -0.69 -9.04
N ILE A 95 -7.68 -0.10 -8.07
CA ILE A 95 -9.02 0.47 -8.29
C ILE A 95 -9.00 2.00 -8.33
N MET A 96 -7.92 2.62 -7.83
CA MET A 96 -7.79 4.07 -7.78
C MET A 96 -6.33 4.50 -7.61
N TYR A 97 -6.08 5.79 -7.87
CA TYR A 97 -4.76 6.42 -7.76
C TYR A 97 -4.83 7.73 -6.99
N GLY A 98 -3.74 8.10 -6.32
CA GLY A 98 -3.63 9.37 -5.59
C GLY A 98 -4.30 9.33 -4.22
N CYS A 99 -4.12 10.39 -3.43
CA CYS A 99 -4.64 10.46 -2.06
C CYS A 99 -4.93 11.90 -1.66
N ASN A 100 -6.08 12.16 -1.05
CA ASN A 100 -6.51 13.50 -0.60
C ASN A 100 -6.35 13.73 0.91
N ASN A 101 -5.73 12.79 1.64
CA ASN A 101 -5.64 12.90 3.10
C ASN A 101 -4.55 13.86 3.60
N PHE A 102 -3.47 14.08 2.82
CA PHE A 102 -2.34 14.95 3.20
C PHE A 102 -1.82 14.69 4.63
N CYS A 103 -1.65 13.40 4.99
CA CYS A 103 -0.98 13.05 6.23
C CYS A 103 0.41 13.70 6.23
N THR A 104 0.82 14.31 7.34
CA THR A 104 1.98 15.21 7.36
C THR A 104 3.31 14.53 7.07
N PHE A 105 3.39 13.21 7.21
CA PHE A 105 4.56 12.38 6.87
C PHE A 105 4.52 11.80 5.44
N CYS A 106 3.39 11.92 4.73
CA CYS A 106 3.15 11.15 3.52
C CYS A 106 3.42 12.00 2.26
N ILE A 107 4.34 11.52 1.42
CA ILE A 107 4.69 12.19 0.16
C ILE A 107 3.68 11.95 -0.97
N VAL A 108 2.84 10.91 -0.83
CA VAL A 108 1.94 10.41 -1.88
C VAL A 108 1.10 11.50 -2.56
N PRO A 109 0.43 12.43 -1.86
CA PRO A 109 -0.39 13.45 -2.51
C PRO A 109 0.40 14.34 -3.49
N TYR A 110 1.70 14.51 -3.25
CA TYR A 110 2.58 15.34 -4.06
C TYR A 110 3.13 14.58 -5.29
N VAL A 111 3.40 13.28 -5.18
CA VAL A 111 4.00 12.47 -6.26
C VAL A 111 3.01 11.61 -7.05
N ARG A 112 1.80 11.39 -6.52
CA ARG A 112 0.71 10.63 -7.17
C ARG A 112 -0.52 11.48 -7.49
N GLY A 113 -0.52 12.73 -7.03
CA GLY A 113 -1.61 13.69 -7.21
C GLY A 113 -2.88 13.36 -6.42
N ARG A 114 -3.95 14.05 -6.81
CA ARG A 114 -5.30 13.91 -6.25
C ARG A 114 -5.90 12.53 -6.56
N GLU A 115 -6.85 12.14 -5.71
CA GLU A 115 -7.59 10.89 -5.88
C GLU A 115 -8.34 10.87 -7.21
N ARG A 116 -8.22 9.74 -7.91
CA ARG A 116 -8.93 9.42 -9.14
C ARG A 116 -9.28 7.93 -9.09
N SER A 117 -10.55 7.62 -9.29
CA SER A 117 -11.04 6.24 -9.33
C SER A 117 -11.02 5.71 -10.75
N ARG A 118 -10.69 4.44 -10.92
CA ARG A 118 -10.95 3.74 -12.18
C ARG A 118 -12.45 3.52 -12.36
N LYS A 119 -12.88 3.34 -13.61
CA LYS A 119 -14.27 2.98 -13.91
C LYS A 119 -14.59 1.61 -13.32
N ALA A 120 -15.75 1.48 -12.71
CA ALA A 120 -16.18 0.23 -12.10
C ALA A 120 -16.24 -0.90 -13.14
N GLU A 121 -16.74 -0.61 -14.35
CA GLU A 121 -16.84 -1.57 -15.45
C GLU A 121 -15.47 -2.16 -15.86
N ASP A 122 -14.44 -1.32 -15.95
CA ASP A 122 -13.08 -1.76 -16.28
C ASP A 122 -12.46 -2.61 -15.16
N ILE A 123 -12.73 -2.27 -13.89
CA ILE A 123 -12.31 -3.07 -12.73
C ILE A 123 -13.00 -4.44 -12.74
N LEU A 124 -14.32 -4.47 -12.92
CA LEU A 124 -15.10 -5.70 -12.91
C LEU A 124 -14.68 -6.63 -14.04
N LYS A 125 -14.53 -6.09 -15.26
CA LYS A 125 -14.03 -6.84 -16.41
C LYS A 125 -12.64 -7.43 -16.14
N GLU A 126 -11.73 -6.66 -15.57
CA GLU A 126 -10.39 -7.18 -15.22
C GLU A 126 -10.46 -8.30 -14.18
N VAL A 127 -11.34 -8.20 -13.17
CA VAL A 127 -11.55 -9.26 -12.18
C VAL A 127 -12.17 -10.51 -12.80
N GLU A 128 -13.16 -10.37 -13.68
CA GLU A 128 -13.77 -11.48 -14.42
C GLU A 128 -12.75 -12.22 -15.29
N GLU A 129 -11.90 -11.48 -16.02
CA GLU A 129 -10.82 -12.07 -16.80
C GLU A 129 -9.80 -12.82 -15.94
N LEU A 130 -9.54 -12.34 -14.72
CA LEU A 130 -8.68 -13.04 -13.75
C LEU A 130 -9.34 -14.32 -13.24
N ALA A 131 -10.62 -14.28 -12.90
CA ALA A 131 -11.37 -15.46 -12.50
C ALA A 131 -11.35 -16.54 -13.59
N GLN A 132 -11.58 -16.16 -14.85
CA GLN A 132 -11.51 -17.06 -16.01
C GLN A 132 -10.13 -17.67 -16.21
N LYS A 133 -9.05 -16.96 -15.85
CA LYS A 133 -7.67 -17.44 -15.89
C LYS A 133 -7.30 -18.33 -14.70
N GLY A 134 -8.21 -18.56 -13.76
CA GLY A 134 -8.02 -19.44 -12.60
C GLY A 134 -7.39 -18.76 -11.38
N TYR A 135 -7.36 -17.43 -11.34
CA TYR A 135 -6.95 -16.71 -10.13
C TYR A 135 -7.97 -16.94 -9.01
N LEU A 136 -7.48 -17.28 -7.81
CA LEU A 136 -8.31 -17.61 -6.66
C LEU A 136 -8.39 -16.45 -5.66
N GLU A 137 -7.33 -15.65 -5.54
CA GLU A 137 -7.27 -14.52 -4.62
C GLU A 137 -7.04 -13.20 -5.35
N ILE A 138 -7.83 -12.18 -5.02
CA ILE A 138 -7.66 -10.83 -5.54
C ILE A 138 -7.49 -9.83 -4.39
N THR A 139 -6.52 -8.93 -4.53
CA THR A 139 -6.37 -7.77 -3.65
C THR A 139 -6.69 -6.48 -4.40
N LEU A 140 -7.73 -5.77 -3.96
CA LEU A 140 -8.05 -4.44 -4.44
C LEU A 140 -7.07 -3.43 -3.83
N LEU A 141 -6.39 -2.67 -4.70
CA LEU A 141 -5.33 -1.73 -4.32
C LEU A 141 -5.71 -0.28 -4.62
N GLY A 142 -5.33 0.59 -3.70
CA GLY A 142 -5.41 2.03 -3.83
C GLY A 142 -4.57 2.68 -2.74
N GLN A 143 -4.34 3.99 -2.80
CA GLN A 143 -3.71 4.70 -1.69
C GLN A 143 -4.70 4.96 -0.53
N ASN A 144 -6.00 5.00 -0.82
CA ASN A 144 -7.09 5.02 0.15
C ASN A 144 -8.34 4.37 -0.45
N VAL A 145 -8.41 3.04 -0.47
CA VAL A 145 -9.47 2.30 -1.20
C VAL A 145 -10.90 2.74 -0.85
N ASN A 146 -11.12 3.18 0.40
CA ASN A 146 -12.43 3.63 0.86
C ASN A 146 -12.89 4.94 0.23
N SER A 147 -11.97 5.77 -0.28
CA SER A 147 -12.32 7.01 -0.98
C SER A 147 -12.60 6.79 -2.46
N TYR A 148 -12.71 5.53 -2.91
CA TYR A 148 -13.22 5.21 -4.25
C TYR A 148 -14.58 5.87 -4.47
N ARG A 149 -14.64 6.66 -5.55
CA ARG A 149 -15.83 7.33 -6.06
C ARG A 149 -16.00 6.97 -7.52
N GLY A 150 -16.97 6.12 -7.82
CA GLY A 150 -17.32 5.76 -9.19
C GLY A 150 -18.41 6.65 -9.78
N GLU A 151 -19.00 6.21 -10.87
CA GLU A 151 -20.11 6.87 -11.56
C GLU A 151 -21.27 5.88 -11.74
N GLY A 152 -22.49 6.39 -11.95
CA GLY A 152 -23.67 5.56 -12.19
C GLY A 152 -24.07 4.73 -10.95
N GLU A 153 -24.36 3.44 -11.15
CA GLU A 153 -24.87 2.57 -10.07
C GLU A 153 -23.79 2.21 -9.03
N ILE A 154 -22.52 2.13 -9.45
CA ILE A 154 -21.38 1.74 -8.61
C ILE A 154 -20.56 3.00 -8.28
N ASP A 155 -21.13 3.84 -7.42
CA ASP A 155 -20.58 5.14 -7.02
C ASP A 155 -19.71 5.09 -5.76
N THR A 156 -19.78 4.02 -4.95
CA THR A 156 -19.00 3.86 -3.70
C THR A 156 -18.12 2.61 -3.69
N PHE A 157 -17.12 2.61 -2.80
CA PHE A 157 -16.28 1.44 -2.56
C PHE A 157 -17.09 0.21 -2.11
N ALA A 158 -18.07 0.38 -1.22
CA ALA A 158 -18.89 -0.73 -0.74
C ALA A 158 -19.66 -1.40 -1.89
N LYS A 159 -20.25 -0.62 -2.80
CA LYS A 159 -20.94 -1.18 -3.98
C LYS A 159 -19.97 -1.86 -4.94
N LEU A 160 -18.78 -1.30 -5.16
CA LEU A 160 -17.76 -1.94 -5.98
C LEU A 160 -17.32 -3.27 -5.34
N LEU A 161 -17.06 -3.29 -4.04
CA LEU A 161 -16.67 -4.47 -3.29
C LEU A 161 -17.76 -5.55 -3.35
N ASP A 162 -19.04 -5.18 -3.23
CA ASP A 162 -20.18 -6.10 -3.37
C ASP A 162 -20.20 -6.76 -4.74
N LYS A 163 -20.03 -5.98 -5.82
CA LYS A 163 -20.01 -6.48 -7.19
C LYS A 163 -18.80 -7.37 -7.46
N VAL A 164 -17.62 -6.98 -6.98
CA VAL A 164 -16.40 -7.80 -7.10
C VAL A 164 -16.56 -9.11 -6.34
N ALA A 165 -17.17 -9.10 -5.15
CA ALA A 165 -17.42 -10.29 -4.35
C ALA A 165 -18.43 -11.27 -4.95
N SER A 166 -19.34 -10.78 -5.78
CA SER A 166 -20.28 -11.60 -6.55
C SER A 166 -19.67 -12.27 -7.79
N ILE A 167 -18.43 -11.98 -8.18
CA ILE A 167 -17.81 -12.61 -9.34
C ILE A 167 -17.44 -14.07 -9.02
N GLU A 168 -18.00 -15.00 -9.77
CA GLU A 168 -17.71 -16.43 -9.63
C GLU A 168 -16.24 -16.75 -9.95
N GLY A 169 -15.69 -17.76 -9.27
CA GLY A 169 -14.31 -18.20 -9.44
C GLY A 169 -13.31 -17.59 -8.44
N ILE A 170 -13.59 -16.39 -7.92
CA ILE A 170 -12.73 -15.77 -6.89
C ILE A 170 -13.09 -16.31 -5.50
N LYS A 171 -12.11 -16.97 -4.87
CA LYS A 171 -12.25 -17.60 -3.54
C LYS A 171 -11.92 -16.67 -2.38
N LYS A 172 -11.05 -15.69 -2.61
CA LYS A 172 -10.66 -14.72 -1.57
C LYS A 172 -10.49 -13.33 -2.13
N ILE A 173 -11.11 -12.35 -1.48
CA ILE A 173 -10.96 -10.93 -1.80
C ILE A 173 -10.37 -10.22 -0.61
N ARG A 174 -9.32 -9.44 -0.86
CA ARG A 174 -8.71 -8.52 0.08
C ARG A 174 -8.79 -7.12 -0.48
N PHE A 175 -8.64 -6.15 0.40
CA PHE A 175 -8.35 -4.79 0.03
C PHE A 175 -7.34 -4.22 1.01
N MET A 176 -6.54 -3.28 0.55
CA MET A 176 -5.47 -2.69 1.35
C MET A 176 -5.60 -1.17 1.40
N SER A 177 -4.98 -0.59 2.42
CA SER A 177 -4.96 0.85 2.67
C SER A 177 -6.34 1.50 2.87
N PRO A 178 -7.32 0.89 3.59
CA PRO A 178 -8.51 1.63 3.99
C PRO A 178 -8.13 2.67 5.05
N HIS A 179 -8.40 3.95 4.81
CA HIS A 179 -8.15 4.97 5.82
C HIS A 179 -9.28 4.95 6.88
N PRO A 180 -8.98 4.86 8.20
CA PRO A 180 -10.00 4.77 9.25
C PRO A 180 -11.03 5.90 9.24
N LYS A 181 -10.62 7.11 8.84
CA LYS A 181 -11.51 8.27 8.68
C LYS A 181 -12.64 8.00 7.67
N ASP A 182 -12.34 7.29 6.59
CA ASP A 182 -13.25 7.07 5.45
C ASP A 182 -13.88 5.67 5.46
N PHE A 183 -13.62 4.85 6.48
CA PHE A 183 -14.20 3.51 6.60
C PHE A 183 -15.63 3.61 7.14
N THR A 184 -16.59 3.14 6.36
CA THR A 184 -18.03 3.29 6.59
C THR A 184 -18.70 1.95 6.88
N GLU A 185 -19.86 2.01 7.53
CA GLU A 185 -20.63 0.82 7.96
C GLU A 185 -21.10 -0.05 6.78
N ASP A 186 -21.38 0.55 5.63
CA ASP A 186 -21.78 -0.17 4.41
C ASP A 186 -20.72 -1.17 3.93
N VAL A 187 -19.42 -0.86 4.10
CA VAL A 187 -18.32 -1.80 3.83
C VAL A 187 -18.40 -3.01 4.76
N VAL A 188 -18.72 -2.81 6.05
CA VAL A 188 -18.88 -3.90 7.03
C VAL A 188 -20.06 -4.79 6.65
N GLN A 189 -21.17 -4.20 6.22
CA GLN A 189 -22.36 -4.95 5.79
C GLN A 189 -22.07 -5.79 4.54
N VAL A 190 -21.31 -5.26 3.58
CA VAL A 190 -20.84 -6.02 2.40
C VAL A 190 -19.91 -7.15 2.81
N MET A 191 -18.96 -6.89 3.72
CA MET A 191 -18.10 -7.95 4.28
C MET A 191 -18.94 -9.05 4.94
N LYS A 192 -19.93 -8.69 5.76
CA LYS A 192 -20.83 -9.65 6.43
C LYS A 192 -21.62 -10.49 5.43
N LYS A 193 -22.08 -9.89 4.33
CA LYS A 193 -22.82 -10.57 3.25
C LYS A 193 -21.98 -11.60 2.48
N HIS A 194 -20.68 -11.37 2.31
CA HIS A 194 -19.81 -12.19 1.46
C HIS A 194 -18.68 -12.87 2.24
N GLU A 195 -18.72 -14.20 2.31
CA GLU A 195 -17.71 -15.01 3.02
C GLU A 195 -16.34 -15.04 2.31
N ASN A 196 -16.32 -14.82 0.99
CA ASN A 196 -15.07 -14.74 0.23
C ASN A 196 -14.30 -13.43 0.50
N ILE A 197 -14.85 -12.45 1.22
CA ILE A 197 -14.09 -11.26 1.65
C ILE A 197 -13.30 -11.58 2.92
N SER A 198 -12.01 -11.22 2.92
CA SER A 198 -11.11 -11.43 4.04
C SER A 198 -11.62 -10.80 5.35
N ARG A 199 -11.64 -11.62 6.41
CA ARG A 199 -11.92 -11.20 7.78
C ARG A 199 -10.71 -10.55 8.46
N THR A 200 -9.53 -10.67 7.87
CA THR A 200 -8.37 -9.87 8.26
C THR A 200 -8.43 -8.51 7.57
N LEU A 201 -8.81 -7.48 8.32
CA LEU A 201 -8.91 -6.09 7.88
C LEU A 201 -7.63 -5.33 8.26
N HIS A 202 -6.89 -4.87 7.26
CA HIS A 202 -5.78 -3.96 7.50
C HIS A 202 -6.31 -2.56 7.79
N TYR A 203 -6.23 -2.10 9.05
CA TYR A 203 -6.81 -0.86 9.55
C TYR A 203 -5.69 0.02 10.13
N PRO A 204 -5.07 0.90 9.32
CA PRO A 204 -3.84 1.58 9.70
C PRO A 204 -4.07 2.69 10.73
N LEU A 205 -3.53 2.51 11.94
CA LEU A 205 -3.64 3.46 13.05
C LEU A 205 -2.59 4.57 12.94
N GLN A 206 -1.35 4.20 12.59
CA GLN A 206 -0.13 5.02 12.54
C GLN A 206 0.45 5.38 13.91
N SER A 207 -0.36 5.77 14.89
CA SER A 207 0.06 6.00 16.29
C SER A 207 -1.13 5.84 17.24
N GLY A 208 -0.91 5.34 18.46
CA GLY A 208 -1.97 5.26 19.47
C GLY A 208 -2.18 6.54 20.28
N SER A 209 -1.37 7.59 20.06
CA SER A 209 -1.56 8.88 20.72
C SER A 209 -2.44 9.83 19.90
N SER A 210 -3.51 10.35 20.51
CA SER A 210 -4.36 11.39 19.91
C SER A 210 -3.59 12.66 19.55
N ASN A 211 -2.56 13.01 20.34
CA ASN A 211 -1.70 14.16 20.07
C ASN A 211 -0.86 13.93 18.80
N VAL A 212 -0.21 12.76 18.69
CA VAL A 212 0.57 12.40 17.50
C VAL A 212 -0.33 12.25 16.27
N LEU A 213 -1.49 11.58 16.38
CA LEU A 213 -2.48 11.46 15.30
C LEU A 213 -2.94 12.83 14.75
N LYS A 214 -3.11 13.81 15.63
CA LYS A 214 -3.42 15.19 15.25
C LYS A 214 -2.26 15.83 14.47
N LYS A 215 -1.01 15.70 14.95
CA LYS A 215 0.19 16.19 14.23
C LYS A 215 0.39 15.47 12.89
N MET A 216 0.01 14.20 12.80
CA MET A 216 -0.02 13.39 11.58
C MET A 216 -1.13 13.80 10.58
N ASN A 217 -2.06 14.68 10.97
CA ASN A 217 -3.25 15.06 10.20
C ASN A 217 -4.17 13.86 9.88
N ARG A 218 -4.39 12.94 10.84
CA ARG A 218 -5.24 11.74 10.64
C ARG A 218 -6.75 12.01 10.72
N ARG A 219 -7.16 13.15 11.28
CA ARG A 219 -8.58 13.57 11.42
C ARG A 219 -9.44 12.59 12.25
N TYR A 220 -8.82 11.86 13.15
CA TYR A 220 -9.49 11.07 14.18
C TYR A 220 -8.58 10.99 15.43
N THR A 221 -9.16 10.70 16.59
CA THR A 221 -8.45 10.45 17.85
C THR A 221 -8.29 8.96 18.13
N LYS A 222 -7.47 8.58 19.12
CA LYS A 222 -7.31 7.18 19.54
C LYS A 222 -8.64 6.58 20.01
N GLU A 223 -9.45 7.36 20.73
CA GLU A 223 -10.77 6.95 21.23
C GLU A 223 -11.73 6.66 20.08
N GLN A 224 -11.80 7.55 19.09
CA GLN A 224 -12.64 7.37 17.90
C GLN A 224 -12.20 6.15 17.09
N TYR A 225 -10.90 5.89 17.00
CA TYR A 225 -10.38 4.71 16.32
C TYR A 225 -10.81 3.42 17.03
N LEU A 226 -10.65 3.37 18.36
CA LEU A 226 -11.04 2.22 19.19
C LEU A 226 -12.55 1.98 19.13
N GLU A 227 -13.36 3.03 19.25
CA GLU A 227 -14.82 2.94 19.14
C GLU A 227 -15.26 2.37 17.78
N ARG A 228 -14.67 2.85 16.68
CA ARG A 228 -14.96 2.33 15.34
C ARG A 228 -14.55 0.88 15.20
N ALA A 229 -13.37 0.51 15.68
CA ALA A 229 -12.91 -0.86 15.62
C ALA A 229 -13.82 -1.81 16.42
N GLU A 230 -14.31 -1.37 17.58
CA GLU A 230 -15.24 -2.15 18.40
C GLU A 230 -16.61 -2.29 17.74
N ASN A 231 -17.11 -1.23 17.09
CA ASN A 231 -18.33 -1.32 16.28
C ASN A 231 -18.17 -2.34 15.14
N ILE A 232 -17.02 -2.34 14.45
CA ILE A 232 -16.74 -3.33 13.40
C ILE A 232 -16.70 -4.76 14.00
N ARG A 233 -16.08 -4.98 15.16
CA ARG A 233 -16.10 -6.30 15.83
C ARG A 233 -17.50 -6.74 16.21
N ARG A 234 -18.34 -5.82 16.68
CA ARG A 234 -19.73 -6.16 17.04
C ARG A 234 -20.53 -6.63 15.82
N GLU A 235 -20.33 -5.98 14.67
CA GLU A 235 -21.04 -6.32 13.43
C GLU A 235 -20.44 -7.52 12.69
N LEU A 236 -19.14 -7.72 12.83
CA LEU A 236 -18.35 -8.80 12.23
C LEU A 236 -17.44 -9.47 13.28
N PRO A 237 -17.98 -10.38 14.13
CA PRO A 237 -17.27 -10.92 15.30
C PRO A 237 -15.98 -11.70 15.01
N ASP A 238 -15.85 -12.24 13.81
CA ASP A 238 -14.68 -12.99 13.33
C ASP A 238 -13.61 -12.09 12.69
N VAL A 239 -13.80 -10.76 12.68
CA VAL A 239 -12.84 -9.81 12.13
C VAL A 239 -11.55 -9.78 12.96
N THR A 240 -10.41 -9.82 12.28
CA THR A 240 -9.10 -9.54 12.86
C THR A 240 -8.51 -8.29 12.23
N PHE A 241 -7.72 -7.54 13.00
CA PHE A 241 -7.12 -6.30 12.50
C PHE A 241 -5.62 -6.46 12.32
N THR A 242 -5.10 -5.91 11.24
CA THR A 242 -3.66 -5.59 11.12
C THR A 242 -3.49 -4.08 11.05
N THR A 243 -2.31 -3.56 11.34
CA THR A 243 -2.11 -2.11 11.37
C THR A 243 -0.68 -1.72 11.02
N ASP A 244 -0.48 -0.44 10.69
CA ASP A 244 0.83 0.18 10.59
C ASP A 244 1.04 1.11 11.80
N ILE A 245 2.24 1.09 12.39
CA ILE A 245 2.68 2.00 13.44
C ILE A 245 3.99 2.67 13.03
N ILE A 246 4.05 3.99 13.20
CA ILE A 246 5.25 4.81 13.00
C ILE A 246 5.69 5.32 14.38
N VAL A 247 6.85 4.86 14.85
CA VAL A 247 7.49 5.35 16.09
C VAL A 247 8.51 6.44 15.79
N GLY A 248 8.80 7.29 16.78
CA GLY A 248 9.74 8.40 16.62
C GLY A 248 9.19 9.50 15.71
N PHE A 249 7.86 9.63 15.59
CA PHE A 249 7.25 10.72 14.84
C PHE A 249 7.67 12.08 15.45
N PRO A 250 7.87 13.14 14.64
CA PRO A 250 8.30 14.44 15.15
C PRO A 250 7.45 14.98 16.32
N GLY A 251 8.12 15.25 17.44
CA GLY A 251 7.53 15.69 18.70
C GLY A 251 6.75 14.63 19.47
N GLU A 252 6.96 13.33 19.21
CA GLU A 252 6.40 12.22 20.01
C GLU A 252 7.10 12.14 21.38
N THR A 253 6.33 12.25 22.45
CA THR A 253 6.82 12.12 23.84
C THR A 253 6.79 10.66 24.32
N GLU A 254 7.33 10.40 25.52
CA GLU A 254 7.24 9.07 26.12
C GLU A 254 5.79 8.68 26.45
N GLU A 255 4.98 9.63 26.92
CA GLU A 255 3.55 9.43 27.15
C GLU A 255 2.81 9.06 25.85
N ASP A 256 3.14 9.74 24.74
CA ASP A 256 2.57 9.44 23.42
C ASP A 256 2.92 8.01 22.95
N PHE A 257 4.13 7.55 23.28
CA PHE A 257 4.59 6.21 22.96
C PHE A 257 3.92 5.15 23.84
N GLU A 258 3.78 5.39 25.13
CA GLU A 258 3.05 4.50 26.04
C GLU A 258 1.57 4.34 25.65
N ASP A 259 0.93 5.43 25.19
CA ASP A 259 -0.40 5.40 24.57
C ASP A 259 -0.44 4.44 23.35
N THR A 260 0.63 4.46 22.54
CA THR A 260 0.75 3.55 21.40
C THR A 260 0.87 2.09 21.82
N LEU A 261 1.68 1.80 22.84
CA LEU A 261 1.79 0.45 23.40
C LEU A 261 0.45 -0.02 23.99
N ASP A 262 -0.27 0.86 24.69
CA ASP A 262 -1.58 0.55 25.26
C ASP A 262 -2.63 0.20 24.19
N VAL A 263 -2.72 1.00 23.13
CA VAL A 263 -3.66 0.71 22.03
C VAL A 263 -3.31 -0.61 21.33
N VAL A 264 -2.03 -0.90 21.07
CA VAL A 264 -1.62 -2.17 20.46
C VAL A 264 -1.98 -3.36 21.35
N ARG A 265 -1.74 -3.27 22.66
CA ARG A 265 -2.15 -4.30 23.63
C ARG A 265 -3.67 -4.52 23.60
N LYS A 266 -4.45 -3.45 23.72
CA LYS A 266 -5.93 -3.51 23.75
C LYS A 266 -6.53 -4.06 22.46
N MET A 267 -5.99 -3.63 21.32
CA MET A 267 -6.53 -4.01 20.01
C MET A 267 -6.21 -5.44 19.60
N ASN A 268 -5.16 -6.02 20.16
CA ASN A 268 -4.75 -7.39 19.87
C ASN A 268 -4.64 -7.66 18.37
N PHE A 269 -3.91 -6.77 17.69
CA PHE A 269 -3.71 -6.83 16.24
C PHE A 269 -3.04 -8.16 15.85
N GLU A 270 -3.57 -8.79 14.80
CA GLU A 270 -3.01 -9.99 14.18
C GLU A 270 -1.59 -9.73 13.66
N GLN A 271 -1.40 -8.53 13.08
CA GLN A 271 -0.12 -8.07 12.56
C GLN A 271 0.07 -6.58 12.80
N VAL A 272 1.24 -6.19 13.28
CA VAL A 272 1.66 -4.79 13.39
C VAL A 272 2.89 -4.58 12.51
N PHE A 273 2.73 -3.79 11.45
CA PHE A 273 3.84 -3.32 10.63
C PHE A 273 4.45 -2.10 11.30
N MET A 274 5.68 -2.23 11.77
CA MET A 274 6.35 -1.19 12.55
C MET A 274 7.39 -0.49 11.70
N PHE A 275 7.42 0.84 11.79
CA PHE A 275 8.38 1.67 11.09
C PHE A 275 8.94 2.72 12.02
N ILE A 276 10.24 2.99 11.91
CA ILE A 276 10.82 4.23 12.45
C ILE A 276 10.45 5.34 11.46
N TYR A 277 10.01 6.49 11.99
CA TYR A 277 9.74 7.65 11.16
C TYR A 277 10.95 7.99 10.29
N SER A 278 10.69 8.13 8.98
CA SER A 278 11.70 8.48 7.99
C SER A 278 11.33 9.83 7.37
N PRO A 279 12.09 10.90 7.63
CA PRO A 279 11.80 12.21 7.05
C PRO A 279 11.91 12.15 5.53
N ARG A 280 10.90 12.70 4.86
CA ARG A 280 10.84 12.82 3.40
C ARG A 280 10.84 14.29 3.02
N GLU A 281 11.59 14.62 1.97
CA GLU A 281 11.55 15.96 1.38
C GLU A 281 10.11 16.36 1.06
N ASN A 282 9.82 17.66 1.15
CA ASN A 282 8.52 18.24 0.83
C ASN A 282 7.33 17.80 1.72
N THR A 283 7.55 17.00 2.75
CA THR A 283 6.49 16.65 3.72
C THR A 283 6.47 17.64 4.91
N PRO A 284 5.28 18.03 5.42
CA PRO A 284 5.19 18.92 6.58
C PRO A 284 5.92 18.39 7.83
N ALA A 285 5.89 17.09 8.08
CA ALA A 285 6.51 16.47 9.25
C ALA A 285 8.04 16.65 9.29
N LYS A 286 8.70 16.75 8.13
CA LYS A 286 10.15 17.02 8.07
C LYS A 286 10.53 18.36 8.73
N LYS A 287 9.63 19.35 8.73
CA LYS A 287 9.87 20.69 9.29
C LYS A 287 9.57 20.80 10.79
N MET A 288 9.04 19.73 11.39
CA MET A 288 8.73 19.68 12.82
C MET A 288 9.99 19.34 13.63
N GLU A 289 9.91 19.49 14.95
CA GLU A 289 10.99 19.08 15.86
C GLU A 289 11.14 17.56 15.86
N GLN A 290 12.32 17.07 15.46
CA GLN A 290 12.57 15.65 15.27
C GLN A 290 12.90 14.97 16.61
N VAL A 291 12.47 13.72 16.76
CA VAL A 291 12.92 12.86 17.86
C VAL A 291 14.31 12.32 17.54
N GLU A 292 15.19 12.24 18.54
CA GLU A 292 16.52 11.67 18.36
C GLU A 292 16.46 10.21 17.89
N GLU A 293 17.37 9.85 16.98
CA GLU A 293 17.39 8.52 16.35
C GLU A 293 17.50 7.38 17.38
N ASN A 294 18.29 7.57 18.44
CA ASN A 294 18.46 6.58 19.50
C ASN A 294 17.15 6.33 20.27
N ILE A 295 16.37 7.38 20.54
CA ILE A 295 15.05 7.27 21.18
C ILE A 295 14.09 6.54 20.25
N ALA A 296 14.05 6.89 18.96
CA ALA A 296 13.18 6.23 18.00
C ALA A 296 13.51 4.72 17.84
N LYS A 297 14.79 4.36 17.85
CA LYS A 297 15.26 2.96 17.83
C LYS A 297 14.88 2.20 19.11
N GLU A 298 15.04 2.83 20.26
CA GLU A 298 14.66 2.25 21.56
C GLU A 298 13.15 1.97 21.62
N ARG A 299 12.32 2.92 21.20
CA ARG A 299 10.86 2.76 21.09
C ARG A 299 10.46 1.67 20.12
N PHE A 300 11.11 1.62 18.95
CA PHE A 300 10.88 0.54 17.98
C PHE A 300 11.13 -0.83 18.61
N GLN A 301 12.25 -0.98 19.34
CA GLN A 301 12.60 -2.23 19.98
C GLN A 301 11.61 -2.62 21.08
N ARG A 302 11.18 -1.67 21.92
CA ARG A 302 10.15 -1.93 22.95
C ARG A 302 8.80 -2.34 22.36
N LEU A 303 8.35 -1.65 21.31
CA LEU A 303 7.11 -2.01 20.61
C LEU A 303 7.22 -3.41 20.00
N LYS A 304 8.36 -3.72 19.37
CA LYS A 304 8.62 -5.04 18.79
C LYS A 304 8.59 -6.14 19.85
N GLU A 305 9.35 -5.99 20.94
CA GLU A 305 9.42 -7.00 22.01
C GLU A 305 8.07 -7.26 22.67
N MET A 306 7.28 -6.21 22.87
CA MET A 306 5.92 -6.33 23.41
C MET A 306 5.01 -7.07 22.44
N TYR A 307 5.02 -6.68 21.16
CA TYR A 307 4.18 -7.30 20.14
C TYR A 307 4.60 -8.75 19.83
N ASP A 308 5.89 -9.08 19.82
CA ASP A 308 6.36 -10.46 19.56
C ASP A 308 5.75 -11.45 20.57
N LYS A 309 5.74 -11.08 21.86
CA LYS A 309 5.10 -11.88 22.93
C LYS A 309 3.59 -12.00 22.72
N GLN A 310 2.96 -10.92 22.26
CA GLN A 310 1.53 -10.89 21.97
C GLN A 310 1.16 -11.76 20.75
N ALA A 311 1.98 -11.70 19.70
CA ALA A 311 1.82 -12.46 18.46
C ALA A 311 1.98 -13.97 18.70
N GLU A 312 2.96 -14.38 19.51
CA GLU A 312 3.14 -15.79 19.91
C GLU A 312 1.85 -16.34 20.55
N LYS A 313 1.32 -15.63 21.56
CA LYS A 313 0.07 -15.99 22.23
C LYS A 313 -1.15 -15.96 21.29
N LEU A 314 -1.20 -14.99 20.38
CA LEU A 314 -2.27 -14.88 19.38
C LEU A 314 -2.27 -16.08 18.43
N ASN A 315 -1.10 -16.57 18.03
CA ASN A 315 -0.97 -17.67 17.09
C ASN A 315 -1.42 -19.01 17.67
N GLU A 316 -1.39 -19.19 19.00
CA GLU A 316 -1.90 -20.38 19.67
C GLU A 316 -3.36 -20.69 19.31
N LYS A 317 -4.17 -19.66 19.01
CA LYS A 317 -5.59 -19.82 18.63
C LYS A 317 -5.80 -20.56 17.30
N TYR A 318 -4.76 -20.74 16.48
CA TYR A 318 -4.82 -21.49 15.22
C TYR A 318 -4.36 -22.93 15.36
N LEU A 319 -3.80 -23.34 16.51
CA LEU A 319 -3.41 -24.73 16.73
C LEU A 319 -4.63 -25.65 16.64
N GLY A 320 -4.53 -26.66 15.78
CA GLY A 320 -5.60 -27.64 15.55
C GLY A 320 -6.78 -27.14 14.71
N LYS A 321 -6.72 -25.93 14.14
CA LYS A 321 -7.75 -25.44 13.22
C LYS A 321 -7.51 -25.91 11.79
N GLU A 322 -8.60 -26.22 11.10
CA GLU A 322 -8.61 -26.44 9.66
C GLU A 322 -8.82 -25.11 8.95
N GLU A 323 -7.92 -24.76 8.03
CA GLU A 323 -7.91 -23.48 7.34
C GLU A 323 -7.71 -23.68 5.82
N TRP A 324 -8.28 -22.79 5.03
CA TRP A 324 -8.02 -22.76 3.59
C TRP A 324 -6.63 -22.21 3.31
N ILE A 325 -5.84 -22.98 2.56
CA ILE A 325 -4.48 -22.60 2.15
C ILE A 325 -4.39 -22.44 0.63
N ILE A 326 -3.58 -21.48 0.20
CA ILE A 326 -3.14 -21.35 -1.20
C ILE A 326 -1.70 -21.84 -1.27
N VAL A 327 -1.46 -22.89 -2.05
CA VAL A 327 -0.13 -23.45 -2.26
C VAL A 327 0.62 -22.58 -3.26
N ASP A 328 1.61 -21.83 -2.76
CA ASP A 328 2.39 -20.84 -3.54
C ASP A 328 3.67 -21.44 -4.18
N GLY A 329 3.75 -22.78 -4.20
CA GLY A 329 4.87 -23.50 -4.77
C GLY A 329 5.34 -24.66 -3.89
N ILE A 330 6.09 -25.56 -4.50
CA ILE A 330 6.73 -26.68 -3.82
C ILE A 330 8.22 -26.37 -3.71
N VAL A 331 8.71 -26.14 -2.49
CA VAL A 331 10.14 -26.09 -2.25
C VAL A 331 10.68 -27.52 -2.34
N ARG A 332 11.41 -27.85 -3.40
CA ARG A 332 12.19 -29.09 -3.43
C ARG A 332 13.24 -28.98 -2.32
N LYS A 333 13.20 -29.87 -1.32
CA LYS A 333 14.27 -29.99 -0.32
C LYS A 333 15.62 -29.99 -1.05
N VAL A 334 16.39 -28.93 -0.90
CA VAL A 334 17.80 -28.94 -1.30
C VAL A 334 18.49 -29.82 -0.27
N GLN A 335 18.80 -31.05 -0.66
CA GLN A 335 19.59 -31.98 0.13
C GLN A 335 21.06 -31.52 0.05
N LYS A 336 21.36 -30.37 0.66
CA LYS A 336 22.69 -29.83 0.96
C LYS A 336 22.52 -28.44 1.59
N CYS A 337 22.46 -28.41 2.91
CA CYS A 337 23.09 -27.33 3.66
C CYS A 337 24.45 -27.88 4.09
N LEU A 338 25.53 -27.22 3.68
CA LEU A 338 26.87 -27.39 4.24
C LEU A 338 26.91 -26.77 5.64
#